data_AF-A0A7N2LWQ5-F1
#
_entry.id   AF-A0A7N2LWQ5-F1
#
_cell.length_a   1.000
_cell.length_b   1.000
_cell.length_c   1.000
_cell.angle_alpha   90.00
_cell.angle_beta   90.00
_cell.angle_gamma   90.00
#
_symmetry.space_group_name_H-M   'P 1'
#
loop_
_entity.id
_entity.type
_entity.pdbx_description
1 polymer ?
#
loop_
_entity_poly.entity_id
_entity_poly.type
_entity_poly.pdbx_seq_one_letter_code
_entity_poly.pdbx_strand_id
1 'polypeptide(L)'
;MARAGGLGINLATADTVIIYDRYYVVVPDFIREPFVLEDIANNPLEVWLKDHGTDKGFEEAKSIIETLKSKGASSIGAASFCWGGKVVVELSKVELIQAAVILHPAWVTVDDIKGMDLNGSHCITFSRALY
;
A
#
# COMPACT_ATOMS: atom_id res chain seq x y z
N MET A 1 -8.12 13.96 27.90
CA MET A 1 -7.84 12.61 28.44
C MET A 1 -8.09 11.59 27.35
N ALA A 2 -7.18 10.63 27.20
CA ALA A 2 -6.95 9.81 26.02
C ALA A 2 -8.16 8.99 25.54
N ARG A 3 -8.38 8.92 24.22
CA ARG A 3 -9.07 7.81 23.57
C ARG A 3 -8.02 6.97 22.85
N ALA A 4 -7.44 6.02 23.59
CA ALA A 4 -6.68 4.93 23.00
C ALA A 4 -7.67 4.00 22.29
N GLY A 5 -7.91 4.24 21.01
CA GLY A 5 -8.56 3.30 20.11
C GLY A 5 -7.50 2.43 19.46
N GLY A 6 -6.85 1.56 20.23
CA GLY A 6 -5.97 0.54 19.67
C GLY A 6 -6.83 -0.60 19.12
N LEU A 7 -7.17 -0.55 17.83
CA LEU A 7 -7.57 -1.76 17.12
C LEU A 7 -6.29 -2.38 16.58
N GLY A 8 -5.88 -3.52 17.14
CA GLY A 8 -4.71 -4.26 16.69
C GLY A 8 -4.85 -4.61 15.22
N ILE A 9 -3.92 -4.14 14.40
CA ILE A 9 -3.79 -4.55 13.00
C ILE A 9 -3.19 -5.95 13.04
N ASN A 10 -3.98 -6.98 12.75
CA ASN A 10 -3.43 -8.26 12.37
C ASN A 10 -3.08 -8.17 10.87
N LEU A 11 -1.79 -8.02 10.59
CA LEU A 11 -1.25 -7.81 9.24
C LEU A 11 -1.42 -9.03 8.31
N ALA A 12 -1.97 -10.14 8.81
CA ALA A 12 -2.03 -11.40 8.08
C ALA A 12 -3.21 -11.57 7.10
N THR A 13 -4.32 -10.82 7.24
CA THR A 13 -5.57 -11.09 6.46
C THR A 13 -6.53 -9.88 6.31
N ALA A 14 -6.03 -8.65 6.22
CA ALA A 14 -6.91 -7.52 6.51
C ALA A 14 -7.84 -7.18 5.32
N ASP A 15 -9.13 -7.48 5.45
CA ASP A 15 -10.28 -6.74 4.93
C ASP A 15 -10.88 -5.92 6.08
N THR A 16 -10.18 -4.89 6.53
CA THR A 16 -10.60 -4.11 7.72
C THR A 16 -10.88 -2.66 7.37
N VAL A 17 -12.02 -2.18 7.87
CA VAL A 17 -12.42 -0.78 7.84
C VAL A 17 -12.31 -0.20 9.25
N ILE A 18 -11.48 0.83 9.43
CA ILE A 18 -11.36 1.57 10.69
C ILE A 18 -11.80 3.01 10.45
N ILE A 19 -12.70 3.51 11.30
CA ILE A 19 -13.03 4.94 11.34
C ILE A 19 -12.30 5.53 12.53
N TYR A 20 -11.32 6.40 12.27
CA TYR A 20 -10.57 7.10 13.30
C TYR A 20 -10.69 8.61 13.08
N ASP A 21 -11.36 9.28 14.02
CA ASP A 21 -11.71 10.71 13.93
C ASP A 21 -12.44 11.04 12.61
N ARG A 22 -11.76 11.70 11.67
CA ARG A 22 -12.29 12.11 10.36
C ARG A 22 -11.84 11.22 9.20
N TYR A 23 -11.15 10.12 9.47
CA TYR A 23 -10.56 9.26 8.45
C TYR A 23 -11.27 7.91 8.36
N TYR A 24 -11.54 7.50 7.13
CA TYR A 24 -11.95 6.14 6.78
C TYR A 24 -10.71 5.39 6.27
N VAL A 25 -10.25 4.40 7.04
CA VAL A 25 -9.08 3.59 6.70
C VAL A 25 -9.55 2.25 6.21
N VAL A 26 -9.09 1.87 5.02
CA VAL A 26 -9.21 0.51 4.50
C VAL A 26 -7.83 -0.12 4.48
N VAL A 27 -7.75 -1.36 4.93
CA VAL A 27 -6.62 -2.23 4.68
C VAL A 27 -7.18 -3.35 3.80
N PRO A 28 -6.80 -3.42 2.52
CA PRO A 28 -7.24 -4.48 1.60
C PRO A 28 -6.33 -5.71 1.67
N ASP A 29 -6.94 -6.88 1.53
CA ASP A 29 -6.20 -8.12 1.34
C ASP A 29 -5.89 -8.33 -0.15
N PHE A 30 -4.74 -7.80 -0.58
CA PHE A 30 -4.24 -7.98 -1.94
C PHE A 30 -3.58 -9.35 -2.15
N ILE A 31 -3.19 -10.05 -1.08
CA ILE A 31 -2.39 -11.28 -1.14
C ILE A 31 -3.14 -12.38 -0.36
N ARG A 32 -4.19 -12.88 -1.01
CA ARG A 32 -5.11 -13.89 -0.46
C ARG A 32 -4.46 -15.27 -0.31
N GLU A 33 -3.39 -15.51 -1.08
CA GLU A 33 -2.59 -16.74 -1.02
C GLU A 33 -1.19 -16.39 -0.49
N PRO A 34 -0.94 -16.51 0.83
CA PRO A 34 0.32 -16.08 1.44
C PRO A 34 1.50 -16.93 0.96
N PHE A 35 2.67 -16.31 0.86
CA PHE A 35 3.90 -17.03 0.54
C PHE A 35 4.32 -17.95 1.69
N VAL A 36 4.60 -19.23 1.37
CA VAL A 36 5.03 -20.25 2.33
C VAL A 36 6.55 -20.43 2.25
N LEU A 37 7.27 -19.95 3.26
CA LEU A 37 8.74 -19.97 3.28
C LEU A 37 9.29 -21.40 3.27
N GLU A 38 8.60 -22.33 3.90
CA GLU A 38 8.98 -23.74 3.97
C GLU A 38 8.96 -24.42 2.59
N ASP A 39 8.20 -23.89 1.63
CA ASP A 39 8.05 -24.44 0.28
C ASP A 39 8.90 -23.71 -0.77
N ILE A 40 9.83 -22.84 -0.36
CA ILE A 40 10.65 -22.02 -1.28
C ILE A 40 11.43 -22.85 -2.32
N ALA A 41 11.74 -24.11 -2.00
CA ALA A 41 12.42 -25.01 -2.93
C ALA A 41 11.55 -25.39 -4.14
N ASN A 42 10.23 -25.51 -3.95
CA ASN A 42 9.28 -25.86 -5.02
C ASN A 42 8.58 -24.63 -5.59
N ASN A 43 8.41 -23.59 -4.77
CA ASN A 43 7.81 -22.33 -5.14
C ASN A 43 8.73 -21.16 -4.78
N PRO A 44 9.76 -20.87 -5.60
CA PRO A 44 10.63 -19.72 -5.38
C PRO A 44 9.85 -18.41 -5.35
N LEU A 45 10.33 -17.44 -4.57
CA LEU A 45 9.67 -16.15 -4.41
C LEU A 45 9.40 -15.45 -5.75
N GLU A 46 10.34 -15.53 -6.70
CA GLU A 46 10.21 -14.92 -8.03
C GLU A 46 9.12 -15.57 -8.87
N VAL A 47 8.82 -16.86 -8.63
CA VAL A 47 7.72 -17.56 -9.30
C VAL A 47 6.40 -17.13 -8.68
N TRP A 48 6.30 -17.16 -7.36
CA TRP A 48 5.09 -16.73 -6.64
C TRP A 48 4.73 -15.26 -6.92
N LEU A 49 5.73 -14.38 -7.04
CA LEU A 49 5.54 -12.96 -7.37
C LEU A 49 5.00 -12.71 -8.79
N LYS A 50 5.11 -13.67 -9.73
CA LYS A 50 4.45 -13.52 -11.05
C LYS A 50 2.93 -13.50 -10.90
N ASP A 51 2.43 -14.25 -9.93
CA ASP A 51 1.01 -14.31 -9.63
C ASP A 51 0.57 -13.28 -8.57
N HIS A 52 1.52 -12.72 -7.82
CA HIS A 52 1.29 -11.77 -6.73
C HIS A 52 2.09 -10.47 -6.92
N GLY A 53 2.20 -10.04 -8.16
CA GLY A 53 2.96 -8.86 -8.56
C GLY A 53 2.29 -7.57 -8.11
N THR A 54 3.10 -6.53 -7.95
CA THR A 54 2.63 -5.20 -7.50
C THR A 54 1.73 -4.53 -8.53
N ASP A 55 1.79 -4.94 -9.80
CA ASP A 55 0.89 -4.54 -10.88
C ASP A 55 -0.56 -4.97 -10.60
N LYS A 56 -0.77 -6.19 -10.10
CA LYS A 56 -2.12 -6.65 -9.70
C LYS A 56 -2.63 -5.86 -8.50
N GLY A 57 -1.77 -5.66 -7.49
CA GLY A 57 -2.10 -4.81 -6.33
C GLY A 57 -2.45 -3.39 -6.73
N PHE A 58 -1.75 -2.82 -7.71
CA PHE A 58 -2.05 -1.51 -8.28
C PHE A 58 -3.43 -1.48 -8.93
N GLU A 59 -3.76 -2.43 -9.80
CA GLU A 59 -5.07 -2.50 -10.46
C GLU A 59 -6.22 -2.67 -9.45
N GLU A 60 -6.08 -3.56 -8.48
CA GLU A 60 -7.07 -3.74 -7.42
C GLU A 60 -7.23 -2.47 -6.58
N ALA A 61 -6.12 -1.81 -6.22
CA ALA A 61 -6.16 -0.57 -5.44
C ALA A 61 -6.90 0.57 -6.17
N LYS A 62 -6.82 0.66 -7.51
CA LYS A 62 -7.59 1.65 -8.29
C LYS A 62 -9.09 1.48 -8.08
N SER A 63 -9.58 0.24 -8.18
CA SER A 63 -11.02 -0.07 -7.97
C SER A 63 -11.48 0.27 -6.55
N ILE A 64 -10.62 0.03 -5.56
CA ILE A 64 -10.90 0.40 -4.16
C ILE A 64 -10.98 1.92 -4.02
N ILE A 65 -10.02 2.66 -4.59
CA ILE A 65 -10.01 4.12 -4.57
C ILE A 65 -11.26 4.71 -5.24
N GLU A 66 -11.68 4.18 -6.39
CA GLU A 66 -12.92 4.58 -7.05
C GLU A 66 -14.15 4.33 -6.17
N THR A 67 -14.18 3.18 -5.50
CA THR A 67 -15.24 2.85 -4.54
C THR A 67 -15.25 3.80 -3.34
N LEU A 68 -14.09 4.18 -2.82
CA LEU A 68 -13.98 5.15 -1.72
C LEU A 68 -14.46 6.54 -2.16
N LYS A 69 -14.07 6.98 -3.35
CA LYS A 69 -14.54 8.26 -3.94
C LYS A 69 -16.05 8.26 -4.14
N SER A 70 -16.63 7.18 -4.66
CA SER A 70 -18.09 7.08 -4.85
C SER A 70 -18.86 7.08 -3.52
N LYS A 71 -18.23 6.64 -2.43
CA LYS A 71 -18.75 6.74 -1.05
C LYS A 71 -18.52 8.10 -0.38
N GLY A 72 -17.97 9.07 -1.10
CA GLY A 72 -17.83 10.46 -0.64
C GLY A 72 -16.45 10.82 -0.08
N ALA A 73 -15.42 9.99 -0.27
CA ALA A 73 -14.06 10.39 0.08
C ALA A 73 -13.59 11.56 -0.81
N SER A 74 -13.28 12.70 -0.19
CA SER A 74 -12.79 13.91 -0.88
C SER A 74 -11.29 13.88 -1.17
N SER A 75 -10.54 13.07 -0.42
CA SER A 75 -9.10 12.88 -0.57
C SER A 75 -8.70 11.48 -0.14
N ILE A 76 -7.69 10.92 -0.79
CA ILE A 76 -7.14 9.59 -0.52
C ILE A 76 -5.67 9.75 -0.12
N GLY A 77 -5.30 9.21 1.04
CA GLY A 77 -3.91 8.96 1.41
C GLY A 77 -3.64 7.45 1.40
N ALA A 78 -2.42 7.06 1.08
CA ALA A 78 -2.00 5.66 1.14
C ALA A 78 -0.73 5.50 1.98
N ALA A 79 -0.73 4.46 2.81
CA ALA A 79 0.43 4.05 3.60
C ALA A 79 0.82 2.63 3.21
N SER A 80 2.12 2.34 3.21
CA SER A 80 2.65 1.05 2.75
C SER A 80 3.91 0.61 3.47
N PHE A 81 4.16 -0.70 3.38
CA PHE A 81 5.30 -1.42 3.93
C PHE A 81 5.80 -2.42 2.88
N CYS A 82 7.12 -2.60 2.74
CA CYS A 82 7.73 -3.61 1.87
C CYS A 82 7.19 -3.57 0.41
N TRP A 83 6.63 -4.68 -0.06
CA TRP A 83 5.97 -4.88 -1.36
C TRP A 83 4.95 -3.80 -1.70
N GLY A 84 4.16 -3.36 -0.72
CA GLY A 84 3.14 -2.33 -0.91
C GLY A 84 3.73 -0.96 -1.26
N GLY A 85 5.02 -0.74 -0.99
CA GLY A 85 5.71 0.50 -1.33
C GLY A 85 5.68 0.76 -2.82
N LYS A 86 5.91 -0.28 -3.63
CA LYS A 86 5.85 -0.17 -5.08
C LYS A 86 4.43 0.16 -5.56
N VAL A 87 3.41 -0.48 -4.99
CA VAL A 87 2.00 -0.19 -5.28
C VAL A 87 1.65 1.27 -5.02
N VAL A 88 2.00 1.80 -3.84
CA VAL A 88 1.72 3.20 -3.48
C VAL A 88 2.47 4.20 -4.35
N VAL A 89 3.71 3.88 -4.74
CA VAL A 89 4.46 4.72 -5.69
C VAL A 89 3.75 4.75 -7.05
N GLU A 90 3.36 3.61 -7.61
CA GLU A 90 2.64 3.61 -8.90
C GLU A 90 1.30 4.37 -8.81
N LEU A 91 0.55 4.24 -7.71
CA LEU A 91 -0.68 5.02 -7.48
C LEU A 91 -0.44 6.54 -7.46
N SER A 92 0.70 6.98 -6.92
CA SER A 92 1.06 8.40 -6.90
C SER A 92 1.42 8.95 -8.28
N LYS A 93 2.01 8.14 -9.17
CA LYS A 93 2.37 8.56 -10.53
C LYS A 93 1.15 8.87 -11.41
N VAL A 94 0.00 8.29 -11.08
CA VAL A 94 -1.28 8.49 -11.79
C VAL A 94 -2.25 9.40 -11.00
N GLU A 95 -1.74 10.16 -10.03
CA GLU A 95 -2.48 11.17 -9.26
C GLU A 95 -3.74 10.63 -8.54
N LEU A 96 -3.75 9.33 -8.20
CA LEU A 96 -4.90 8.73 -7.52
C LEU A 96 -4.93 9.00 -6.02
N ILE A 97 -3.78 9.39 -5.44
CA ILE A 97 -3.60 9.66 -4.02
C ILE A 97 -3.00 11.06 -3.79
N GLN A 98 -3.41 11.73 -2.72
CA GLN A 98 -2.93 13.05 -2.30
C GLN A 98 -1.85 12.99 -1.21
N ALA A 99 -1.54 11.81 -0.68
CA ALA A 99 -0.44 11.62 0.24
C ALA A 99 0.05 10.18 0.20
N ALA A 100 1.36 10.01 0.26
CA ALA A 100 2.00 8.71 0.28
C ALA A 100 2.91 8.61 1.51
N VAL A 101 2.72 7.56 2.30
CA VAL A 101 3.63 7.15 3.37
C VAL A 101 4.24 5.81 3.00
N ILE A 102 5.55 5.78 2.83
CA ILE A 102 6.25 4.58 2.36
C ILE A 102 7.32 4.20 3.39
N LEU A 103 7.10 3.06 4.04
CA LEU A 103 7.95 2.52 5.09
C LEU A 103 8.76 1.37 4.47
N HIS A 104 10.10 1.45 4.54
CA HIS A 104 11.06 0.44 4.05
C HIS A 104 10.63 -0.29 2.74
N PRO A 105 10.43 0.44 1.63
CA PRO A 105 9.89 -0.14 0.41
C PRO A 105 10.78 -1.22 -0.22
N ALA A 106 10.16 -2.19 -0.89
CA ALA A 106 10.83 -3.15 -1.76
C ALA A 106 10.55 -2.84 -3.23
N TRP A 107 11.52 -3.09 -4.11
CA TRP A 107 11.43 -2.90 -5.57
C TRP A 107 11.07 -1.48 -6.04
N VAL A 108 11.31 -0.47 -5.19
CA VAL A 108 11.19 0.95 -5.54
C VAL A 108 12.56 1.48 -5.96
N THR A 109 12.61 2.11 -7.13
CA THR A 109 13.81 2.74 -7.67
C THR A 109 13.81 4.25 -7.45
N VAL A 110 14.95 4.91 -7.69
CA VAL A 110 15.03 6.37 -7.64
C VAL A 110 14.14 7.01 -8.71
N ASP A 111 14.04 6.42 -9.89
CA ASP A 111 13.20 6.95 -10.97
C ASP A 111 11.72 6.80 -10.67
N ASP A 112 11.34 5.76 -9.92
CA ASP A 112 9.99 5.63 -9.40
C ASP A 112 9.63 6.80 -8.49
N ILE A 113 10.52 7.19 -7.58
CA ILE A 113 10.32 8.33 -6.67
C ILE A 113 10.27 9.65 -7.44
N LYS A 114 11.16 9.84 -8.43
CA LYS A 114 11.15 11.05 -9.28
C LYS A 114 9.90 11.16 -10.14
N GLY A 115 9.33 10.03 -10.54
CA GLY A 115 8.11 9.97 -11.34
C GLY A 115 6.83 10.21 -10.54
N MET A 116 6.91 10.23 -9.19
CA MET A 116 5.75 10.55 -8.36
C MET A 116 5.32 12.00 -8.63
N ASP A 117 4.09 12.18 -9.12
CA ASP A 117 3.50 13.50 -9.26
C ASP A 117 2.51 13.73 -8.12
N LEU A 118 2.97 14.48 -7.13
CA LEU A 118 2.19 14.85 -5.96
C LEU A 118 1.96 16.36 -6.00
N ASN A 119 1.23 16.83 -7.02
CA ASN A 119 0.83 18.23 -7.24
C ASN A 119 0.13 18.85 -6.01
N GLY A 120 0.91 19.35 -5.05
CA GLY A 120 0.45 19.92 -3.76
C GLY A 120 0.41 18.93 -2.58
N SER A 121 0.98 17.74 -2.75
CA SER A 121 0.82 16.58 -1.88
C SER A 121 2.13 16.18 -1.20
N HIS A 122 2.07 15.60 0.01
CA HIS A 122 3.26 15.27 0.81
C HIS A 122 3.61 13.77 0.68
N CYS A 123 4.81 13.47 0.18
CA CYS A 123 5.43 12.14 0.30
C CYS A 123 6.33 12.12 1.53
N ILE A 124 6.12 11.17 2.43
CA ILE A 124 7.03 10.92 3.55
C ILE A 124 7.57 9.50 3.40
N THR A 125 8.85 9.41 3.06
CA THR A 125 9.57 8.14 2.92
C THR A 125 10.45 7.94 4.14
N PHE A 126 10.28 6.81 4.84
CA PHE A 126 11.20 6.39 5.89
C PHE A 126 11.96 5.16 5.39
N SER A 127 13.06 5.41 4.68
CA SER A 127 14.05 4.39 4.38
C SER A 127 15.34 4.76 5.12
N ARG A 128 15.81 3.86 5.99
CA ARG A 128 17.25 3.80 6.21
C ARG A 128 17.77 3.17 4.92
N ALA A 129 18.31 4.01 4.02
CA ALA A 129 18.95 3.50 2.82
C ALA A 129 20.08 2.56 3.25
N LEU A 130 19.85 1.26 3.14
CA LEU A 130 20.95 0.31 3.05
C LEU A 130 21.37 0.37 1.59
N TYR A 131 22.23 1.34 1.29
CA TYR A 131 23.14 1.26 0.15
C TYR A 131 24.26 0.27 0.50
#